data_AF-A0A9P5ZKP1-F1
#
_entry.id   AF-A0A9P5ZKP1-F1
#
_cell.length_a   1.000
_cell.length_b   1.000
_cell.length_c   1.000
_cell.angle_alpha   90.00
_cell.angle_beta   90.00
_cell.angle_gamma   90.00
#
_symmetry.space_group_name_H-M   'P 1'
#
loop_
_entity.id
_entity.type
_entity.pdbx_description
1 polymer ?
#
loop_
_entity_poly.entity_id
_entity_poly.type
_entity_poly.pdbx_seq_one_letter_code
_entity_poly.pdbx_strand_id
1 'polypeptide(L)'
;MALALSRRFSSVFALLHCTMLAGAVPFAGGRWKLAQEGNTGVSAMQLAVVSETKATIFDKVEANPLQMNGRPVWPAEVDLPSRTVRDLIANTWCATGSFLSNGTFVHSAGNPFVNISQSDIGPDGRQAIRMFTPCTDASCDIIEDAQRLRLTSRRCYASSARLVDGTIFIFGGSTDNAFINNVTINYPSFEFFPPKNINGFNGLQIPTQFMEDTVKGNHFPYTNTEVQLPRIPNGVRISSPFSASAVLLPLTQANNFTPEIMICGGSVVDDTLENQYSSQTPASAQCARLVLTPAGIATGWKVESMPQPRPMVGLILLPDGRVLAVNEAQTDVAGYDSTFDPVGLESNTDKPALTDAV
;
A
#
# COMPACT_ATOMS: atom_id res chain seq x y z
N MET A 1 -28.71 -35.65 72.19
CA MET A 1 -27.43 -35.86 71.49
C MET A 1 -27.69 -35.53 70.02
N ALA A 2 -27.68 -34.24 69.68
CA ALA A 2 -26.52 -33.50 69.18
C ALA A 2 -26.41 -33.59 67.64
N LEU A 3 -26.70 -32.44 67.00
CA LEU A 3 -26.23 -31.94 65.69
C LEU A 3 -26.64 -32.70 64.40
N ALA A 4 -26.80 -32.11 63.22
CA ALA A 4 -26.94 -30.74 62.71
C ALA A 4 -26.90 -30.84 61.17
N LEU A 5 -27.67 -29.98 60.46
CA LEU A 5 -27.37 -29.36 59.14
C LEU A 5 -27.05 -30.26 57.92
N SER A 6 -27.24 -29.89 56.66
CA SER A 6 -27.98 -28.85 55.94
C SER A 6 -27.75 -29.15 54.45
N ARG A 7 -28.74 -28.81 53.60
CA ARG A 7 -28.66 -28.84 52.13
C ARG A 7 -27.43 -28.12 51.58
N ARG A 8 -26.86 -28.61 50.47
CA ARG A 8 -26.41 -27.80 49.32
C ARG A 8 -26.13 -28.70 48.10
N PHE A 9 -26.96 -28.54 47.07
CA PHE A 9 -26.63 -28.88 45.69
C PHE A 9 -25.46 -27.99 45.27
N SER A 10 -24.31 -28.57 44.89
CA SER A 10 -23.26 -27.86 44.17
C SER A 10 -23.43 -28.09 42.69
N SER A 11 -23.98 -27.09 42.00
CA SER A 11 -23.93 -26.95 40.55
C SER A 11 -22.49 -26.63 40.16
N VAL A 12 -21.80 -27.58 39.53
CA VAL A 12 -20.48 -27.33 38.94
C VAL A 12 -20.71 -26.61 37.61
N PHE A 13 -20.62 -25.29 37.62
CA PHE A 13 -20.43 -24.50 36.40
C PHE A 13 -18.99 -24.71 35.92
N ALA A 14 -18.81 -25.57 34.92
CA ALA A 14 -17.56 -25.61 34.17
C ALA A 14 -17.49 -24.34 33.31
N LEU A 15 -16.69 -23.36 33.73
CA LEU A 15 -16.26 -22.27 32.86
C LEU A 15 -15.43 -22.88 31.73
N LEU A 16 -16.05 -23.07 30.58
CA LEU A 16 -15.36 -23.33 29.32
C LEU A 16 -14.58 -22.05 28.98
N HIS A 17 -13.32 -21.95 29.44
CA HIS A 17 -12.38 -21.00 28.89
C HIS A 17 -12.08 -21.47 27.47
N CYS A 18 -12.79 -20.87 26.51
CA CYS A 18 -12.43 -20.95 25.10
C CYS A 18 -11.15 -20.13 24.93
N THR A 19 -10.00 -20.74 25.22
CA THR A 19 -8.71 -20.23 24.76
C THR A 19 -8.75 -20.29 23.24
N MET A 20 -9.01 -19.14 22.63
CA MET A 20 -8.72 -18.89 21.23
C MET A 20 -7.22 -19.10 21.07
N LEU A 21 -6.81 -20.31 20.72
CA LEU A 21 -5.49 -20.59 20.19
C LEU A 21 -5.41 -19.79 18.89
N ALA A 22 -4.79 -18.61 18.96
CA ALA A 22 -4.26 -17.94 17.78
C ALA A 22 -3.33 -18.95 17.11
N GLY A 23 -3.83 -19.63 16.09
CA GLY A 23 -3.06 -20.62 15.34
C GLY A 23 -1.91 -19.88 14.66
N ALA A 24 -0.70 -20.04 15.20
CA ALA A 24 0.50 -19.59 14.52
C ALA A 24 0.62 -20.36 13.21
N VAL A 25 0.50 -19.66 12.08
CA VAL A 25 0.96 -20.19 10.80
C VAL A 25 2.48 -20.35 10.92
N PRO A 26 3.06 -21.48 10.47
CA PRO A 26 4.50 -21.69 10.59
C PRO A 26 5.23 -20.65 9.74
N PHE A 27 5.91 -19.71 10.40
CA PHE A 27 6.89 -18.86 9.76
C PHE A 27 8.04 -19.74 9.24
N ALA A 28 8.38 -19.59 7.98
CA ALA A 28 9.44 -20.37 7.37
C ALA A 28 10.80 -19.75 7.73
N GLY A 29 11.59 -20.43 8.55
CA GLY A 29 12.97 -20.03 8.80
C GLY A 29 13.82 -20.12 7.52
N GLY A 30 14.43 -19.00 7.11
CA GLY A 30 15.37 -18.91 6.00
C GLY A 30 16.71 -18.29 6.44
N ARG A 31 17.81 -18.60 5.73
CA ARG A 31 19.08 -17.88 5.90
C ARG A 31 19.17 -16.80 4.85
N TRP A 32 19.17 -15.54 5.28
CA TRP A 32 19.33 -14.38 4.41
C TRP A 32 20.78 -13.89 4.43
N LYS A 33 21.22 -13.35 3.29
CA LYS A 33 22.47 -12.61 3.17
C LYS A 33 22.16 -11.36 2.37
N LEU A 34 22.45 -10.18 2.93
CA LEU A 34 22.45 -8.95 2.16
C LEU A 34 23.51 -9.08 1.06
N ALA A 35 23.05 -9.09 -0.20
CA ALA A 35 23.91 -9.04 -1.37
C ALA A 35 23.72 -7.65 -2.00
N GLN A 36 24.68 -6.77 -1.79
CA GLN A 36 24.73 -5.49 -2.48
C GLN A 36 25.60 -5.63 -3.71
N GLU A 37 24.96 -5.60 -4.87
CA GLU A 37 25.62 -5.85 -6.16
C GLU A 37 25.87 -4.58 -6.99
N GLY A 38 25.50 -3.42 -6.44
CA GLY A 38 25.64 -2.11 -7.05
C GLY A 38 24.83 -1.04 -6.32
N ASN A 39 24.66 0.12 -6.95
CA ASN A 39 23.75 1.17 -6.52
C ASN A 39 23.08 1.76 -7.76
N THR A 40 21.75 1.89 -7.73
CA THR A 40 20.98 2.54 -8.80
C THR A 40 21.15 4.06 -8.76
N GLY A 41 21.46 4.61 -7.57
CA GLY A 41 21.52 6.04 -7.29
C GLY A 41 20.17 6.77 -7.39
N VAL A 42 19.07 6.01 -7.38
CA VAL A 42 17.67 6.49 -7.44
C VAL A 42 16.88 5.79 -6.34
N SER A 43 16.15 6.53 -5.50
CA SER A 43 15.33 5.94 -4.44
C SER A 43 14.11 5.22 -5.01
N ALA A 44 13.79 4.06 -4.46
CA ALA A 44 12.72 3.21 -4.94
C ALA A 44 11.42 3.41 -4.15
N MET A 45 10.87 4.64 -4.20
CA MET A 45 9.52 4.90 -3.65
C MET A 45 8.48 3.98 -4.30
N GLN A 46 8.64 3.67 -5.59
CA GLN A 46 7.90 2.63 -6.28
C GLN A 46 8.82 1.86 -7.21
N LEU A 47 8.56 0.56 -7.35
CA LEU A 47 9.31 -0.34 -8.22
C LEU A 47 8.37 -1.30 -8.93
N ALA A 48 8.60 -1.52 -10.22
CA ALA A 48 7.90 -2.53 -10.99
C ALA A 48 8.91 -3.34 -11.82
N VAL A 49 8.80 -4.67 -11.78
CA VAL A 49 9.50 -5.53 -12.74
C VAL A 49 8.69 -5.51 -14.03
N VAL A 50 9.32 -5.05 -15.11
CA VAL A 50 8.65 -4.75 -16.38
C VAL A 50 9.00 -5.75 -17.49
N SER A 51 10.06 -6.53 -17.31
CA SER A 51 10.41 -7.69 -18.15
C SER A 51 11.26 -8.68 -17.35
N GLU A 52 11.66 -9.80 -17.97
CA GLU A 52 12.56 -10.77 -17.35
C GLU A 52 13.92 -10.17 -16.97
N THR A 53 14.34 -9.09 -17.62
CA THR A 53 15.66 -8.49 -17.45
C THR A 53 15.61 -7.04 -16.99
N LYS A 54 14.42 -6.44 -16.81
CA LYS A 54 14.30 -5.01 -16.52
C LYS A 54 13.31 -4.70 -15.42
N ALA A 55 13.65 -3.71 -14.62
CA ALA A 55 12.76 -3.08 -13.66
C ALA A 55 12.72 -1.56 -13.88
N THR A 56 11.61 -0.93 -13.52
CA THR A 56 11.50 0.53 -13.44
C THR A 56 11.38 0.95 -12.00
N ILE A 57 12.17 1.96 -11.64
CA ILE A 57 12.11 2.66 -10.36
C ILE A 57 11.41 4.00 -10.62
N PHE A 58 10.53 4.40 -9.73
CA PHE A 58 9.91 5.72 -9.72
C PHE A 58 10.10 6.35 -8.35
N ASP A 59 10.59 7.58 -8.36
CA ASP A 59 10.83 8.34 -7.16
C ASP A 59 10.02 9.65 -7.14
N LYS A 60 10.11 10.33 -6.01
CA LYS A 60 9.82 11.76 -5.92
C LYS A 60 10.86 12.55 -6.70
N VAL A 61 10.45 13.74 -7.12
CA VAL A 61 11.33 14.72 -7.72
C VAL A 61 12.19 15.31 -6.60
N GLU A 62 13.42 14.83 -6.45
CA GLU A 62 14.34 15.20 -5.37
C GLU A 62 15.83 15.06 -5.76
N ALA A 63 16.74 15.26 -4.80
CA ALA A 63 18.18 15.29 -5.03
C ALA A 63 18.82 13.88 -5.04
N ASN A 64 18.33 13.01 -5.93
CA ASN A 64 18.90 11.68 -6.09
C ASN A 64 20.41 11.71 -6.43
N PRO A 65 21.23 10.78 -5.88
CA PRO A 65 22.67 10.74 -6.15
C PRO A 65 23.04 10.54 -7.62
N LEU A 66 22.25 9.77 -8.36
CA LEU A 66 22.47 9.58 -9.80
C LEU A 66 22.06 10.85 -10.54
N GLN A 67 23.01 11.47 -11.22
CA GLN A 67 22.76 12.59 -12.12
C GLN A 67 23.05 12.20 -13.56
N MET A 68 22.13 12.54 -14.46
CA MET A 68 22.27 12.40 -15.90
C MET A 68 21.75 13.67 -16.56
N ASN A 69 22.40 14.11 -17.65
CA ASN A 69 22.00 15.31 -18.40
C ASN A 69 21.87 16.58 -17.53
N GLY A 70 22.68 16.71 -16.47
CA GLY A 70 22.69 17.88 -15.59
C GLY A 70 21.56 17.95 -14.56
N ARG A 71 20.78 16.87 -14.37
CA ARG A 71 19.74 16.76 -13.34
C ARG A 71 19.81 15.42 -12.59
N PRO A 72 19.27 15.32 -11.36
CA PRO A 72 19.00 14.05 -10.71
C PRO A 72 18.02 13.20 -11.53
N VAL A 73 18.25 11.89 -11.54
CA VAL A 73 17.33 10.91 -12.13
C VAL A 73 16.23 10.58 -11.12
N TRP A 74 14.96 10.58 -11.54
CA TRP A 74 13.83 10.30 -10.63
C TRP A 74 13.12 9.00 -10.99
N PRO A 75 12.53 8.85 -12.19
CA PRO A 75 12.29 7.53 -12.71
C PRO A 75 13.49 7.01 -13.48
N ALA A 76 13.71 5.71 -13.39
CA ALA A 76 14.80 5.05 -14.08
C ALA A 76 14.40 3.64 -14.52
N GLU A 77 14.90 3.21 -15.68
CA GLU A 77 14.89 1.82 -16.07
C GLU A 77 16.22 1.17 -15.67
N VAL A 78 16.16 0.04 -14.96
CA VAL A 78 17.32 -0.73 -14.53
C VAL A 78 17.35 -2.02 -15.33
N ASP A 79 18.46 -2.25 -16.04
CA ASP A 79 18.76 -3.56 -16.62
C ASP A 79 19.36 -4.46 -15.53
N LEU A 80 18.63 -5.50 -15.14
CA LEU A 80 18.99 -6.37 -14.02
C LEU A 80 20.28 -7.18 -14.28
N PRO A 81 20.52 -7.76 -15.47
CA PRO A 81 21.77 -8.49 -15.73
C PRO A 81 23.02 -7.62 -15.73
N SER A 82 22.99 -6.49 -16.44
CA SER A 82 24.16 -5.59 -16.58
C SER A 82 24.26 -4.55 -15.47
N ARG A 83 23.19 -4.37 -14.70
CA ARG A 83 23.04 -3.40 -13.60
C ARG A 83 23.20 -1.95 -14.06
N THR A 84 22.96 -1.69 -15.35
CA THR A 84 22.97 -0.32 -15.89
C THR A 84 21.64 0.36 -15.63
N VAL A 85 21.70 1.66 -15.39
CA VAL A 85 20.54 2.51 -15.16
C VAL A 85 20.38 3.45 -16.35
N ARG A 86 19.15 3.59 -16.84
CA ARG A 86 18.75 4.52 -17.89
C ARG A 86 17.79 5.55 -17.33
N ASP A 87 18.08 6.82 -17.59
CA ASP A 87 17.22 7.94 -17.21
C ASP A 87 15.86 7.87 -17.91
N LEU A 88 14.79 8.16 -17.15
CA LEU A 88 13.44 8.39 -17.63
C LEU A 88 12.95 9.76 -17.10
N ILE A 89 11.92 10.33 -17.71
CA ILE A 89 11.40 11.63 -17.31
C ILE A 89 9.92 11.55 -16.97
N ALA A 90 9.59 11.77 -15.69
CA ALA A 90 8.24 11.99 -15.21
C ALA A 90 8.24 12.50 -13.76
N ASN A 91 7.22 13.28 -13.40
CA ASN A 91 6.93 13.61 -12.00
C ASN A 91 5.98 12.56 -11.41
N THR A 92 6.54 11.58 -10.72
CA THR A 92 5.82 10.41 -10.20
C THR A 92 5.54 10.47 -8.70
N TRP A 93 5.81 11.60 -8.05
CA TRP A 93 5.53 11.74 -6.62
C TRP A 93 4.02 11.60 -6.36
N CYS A 94 3.64 10.84 -5.33
CA CYS A 94 2.24 10.70 -4.88
C CYS A 94 1.30 9.97 -5.85
N ALA A 95 1.83 9.36 -6.91
CA ALA A 95 1.06 8.69 -7.94
C ALA A 95 0.89 7.19 -7.67
N THR A 96 0.13 6.49 -8.50
CA THR A 96 -0.13 5.04 -8.38
C THR A 96 0.12 4.32 -9.70
N GLY A 97 0.62 3.08 -9.62
CA GLY A 97 1.00 2.30 -10.79
C GLY A 97 0.21 1.01 -10.95
N SER A 98 -0.23 0.72 -12.18
CA SER A 98 -0.78 -0.59 -12.54
C SER A 98 -0.51 -0.93 -14.00
N PHE A 99 -0.59 -2.21 -14.33
CA PHE A 99 -0.42 -2.67 -15.71
C PHE A 99 -1.77 -2.72 -16.42
N LEU A 100 -1.78 -2.37 -17.70
CA LEU A 100 -2.83 -2.79 -18.63
C LEU A 100 -2.62 -4.26 -19.03
N SER A 101 -3.63 -4.89 -19.62
CA SER A 101 -3.51 -6.28 -20.12
C SER A 101 -2.50 -6.43 -21.26
N ASN A 102 -2.22 -5.35 -22.01
CA ASN A 102 -1.24 -5.35 -23.09
C ASN A 102 0.22 -5.21 -22.61
N GLY A 103 0.47 -5.17 -21.29
CA GLY A 103 1.81 -5.04 -20.71
C GLY A 103 2.30 -3.60 -20.56
N THR A 104 1.55 -2.59 -21.00
CA THR A 104 1.86 -1.19 -20.71
C THR A 104 1.68 -0.92 -19.22
N PHE A 105 2.73 -0.45 -18.56
CA PHE A 105 2.65 0.10 -17.20
C PHE A 105 2.09 1.52 -17.26
N VAL A 106 1.09 1.80 -16.43
CA VAL A 106 0.46 3.12 -16.35
C VAL A 106 0.64 3.66 -14.96
N HIS A 107 1.30 4.82 -14.90
CA HIS A 107 1.45 5.62 -13.70
C HIS A 107 0.46 6.77 -13.74
N SER A 108 -0.47 6.78 -12.80
CA SER A 108 -1.63 7.66 -12.78
C SER A 108 -1.57 8.60 -11.58
N ALA A 109 -2.12 9.80 -11.76
CA ALA A 109 -2.21 10.82 -10.72
C ALA A 109 -0.82 11.34 -10.31
N GLY A 110 -0.72 12.01 -9.16
CA GLY A 110 0.56 12.47 -8.62
C GLY A 110 0.45 13.73 -7.77
N ASN A 111 1.55 14.46 -7.67
CA ASN A 111 1.63 15.71 -6.93
C ASN A 111 1.46 16.92 -7.86
N PRO A 112 1.01 18.09 -7.37
CA PRO A 112 1.28 19.34 -8.07
C PRO A 112 2.78 19.52 -8.33
N PHE A 113 3.10 20.47 -9.22
CA PHE A 113 4.48 20.88 -9.47
C PHE A 113 5.18 21.23 -8.16
N VAL A 114 6.30 20.55 -7.87
CA VAL A 114 7.18 20.87 -6.74
C VAL A 114 8.27 21.81 -7.22
N ASN A 115 8.32 23.01 -6.63
CA ASN A 115 9.32 24.04 -6.93
C ASN A 115 10.68 23.71 -6.32
N ILE A 116 11.26 22.60 -6.74
CA ILE A 116 12.72 22.44 -6.74
C ILE A 116 13.22 23.20 -7.96
N SER A 117 14.38 23.83 -7.83
CA SER A 117 15.00 24.73 -8.81
C SER A 117 15.43 24.07 -10.13
N GLN A 118 14.60 23.21 -10.69
CA GLN A 118 14.82 22.47 -11.92
C GLN A 118 13.64 22.72 -12.86
N SER A 119 13.95 23.28 -14.02
CA SER A 119 12.99 23.87 -14.96
C SER A 119 12.15 22.86 -15.77
N ASP A 120 12.39 21.55 -15.63
CA ASP A 120 11.83 20.52 -16.53
C ASP A 120 11.09 19.38 -15.82
N ILE A 121 10.39 19.67 -14.71
CA ILE A 121 9.67 18.64 -13.92
C ILE A 121 8.32 18.25 -14.56
N GLY A 122 7.88 18.99 -15.58
CA GLY A 122 6.61 18.75 -16.26
C GLY A 122 5.40 19.42 -15.57
N PRO A 123 4.18 19.19 -16.09
CA PRO A 123 2.96 19.84 -15.60
C PRO A 123 2.49 19.28 -14.24
N ASP A 124 1.41 19.84 -13.70
CA ASP A 124 0.71 19.30 -12.51
C ASP A 124 0.41 17.81 -12.68
N GLY A 125 1.02 16.98 -11.83
CA GLY A 125 0.94 15.53 -11.92
C GLY A 125 -0.40 14.95 -11.47
N ARG A 126 -1.25 15.70 -10.76
CA ARG A 126 -2.49 15.16 -10.16
C ARG A 126 -3.48 14.59 -11.17
N GLN A 127 -3.39 14.99 -12.43
CA GLN A 127 -4.24 14.45 -13.52
C GLN A 127 -3.45 13.60 -14.52
N ALA A 128 -2.16 13.39 -14.31
CA ALA A 128 -1.33 12.78 -15.31
C ALA A 128 -1.68 11.30 -15.53
N ILE A 129 -1.53 10.89 -16.78
CA ILE A 129 -1.44 9.50 -17.19
C ILE A 129 -0.10 9.35 -17.90
N ARG A 130 0.77 8.52 -17.34
CA ARG A 130 2.10 8.24 -17.86
C ARG A 130 2.15 6.79 -18.27
N MET A 131 2.40 6.53 -19.54
CA MET A 131 2.41 5.18 -20.08
C MET A 131 3.83 4.77 -20.40
N PHE A 132 4.25 3.63 -19.89
CA PHE A 132 5.53 3.01 -20.19
C PHE A 132 5.27 1.61 -20.74
N THR A 133 5.54 1.42 -22.04
CA THR A 133 5.48 0.08 -22.65
C THR A 133 6.91 -0.46 -22.72
N PRO A 134 7.24 -1.51 -21.95
CA PRO A 134 8.61 -2.00 -21.86
C PRO A 134 9.13 -2.53 -23.20
N CYS A 135 10.42 -2.34 -23.44
CA CYS A 135 11.11 -2.77 -24.64
C CYS A 135 12.49 -3.36 -24.30
N THR A 136 13.00 -4.25 -25.15
CA THR A 136 14.29 -4.91 -24.92
C THR A 136 15.48 -4.10 -25.42
N ASP A 137 15.28 -3.19 -26.38
CA ASP A 137 16.33 -2.42 -27.07
C ASP A 137 16.54 -1.01 -26.49
N ALA A 138 15.85 -0.68 -25.39
CA ALA A 138 15.87 0.63 -24.74
C ALA A 138 15.36 1.81 -25.61
N SER A 139 14.59 1.53 -26.66
CA SER A 139 13.94 2.57 -27.50
C SER A 139 12.65 3.16 -26.91
N CYS A 140 12.11 2.54 -25.86
CA CYS A 140 10.88 2.92 -25.18
C CYS A 140 11.13 4.00 -24.14
N ASP A 141 10.16 4.90 -24.00
CA ASP A 141 10.18 5.97 -23.00
C ASP A 141 8.79 6.11 -22.37
N ILE A 142 8.71 6.94 -21.33
CA ILE A 142 7.45 7.35 -20.73
C ILE A 142 6.74 8.31 -21.70
N ILE A 143 5.49 8.00 -22.00
CA ILE A 143 4.61 8.87 -22.77
C ILE A 143 3.67 9.59 -21.80
N GLU A 144 3.78 10.92 -21.75
CA GLU A 144 2.90 11.82 -21.00
C GLU A 144 2.41 12.93 -21.93
N ASP A 145 1.09 13.08 -22.07
CA ASP A 145 0.46 14.17 -22.83
C ASP A 145 -0.69 14.74 -22.02
N ALA A 146 -0.44 15.78 -21.24
CA ALA A 146 -1.44 16.38 -20.37
C ALA A 146 -2.64 17.00 -21.13
N GLN A 147 -2.55 17.20 -22.45
CA GLN A 147 -3.65 17.73 -23.26
C GLN A 147 -4.59 16.63 -23.74
N ARG A 148 -4.07 15.42 -23.96
CA ARG A 148 -4.84 14.30 -24.56
C ARG A 148 -5.06 13.12 -23.61
N LEU A 149 -4.13 12.88 -22.69
CA LEU A 149 -4.05 11.71 -21.83
C LEU A 149 -3.98 12.17 -20.38
N ARG A 150 -5.15 12.34 -19.77
CA ARG A 150 -5.27 12.77 -18.37
C ARG A 150 -6.48 12.15 -17.70
N LEU A 151 -6.36 11.98 -16.40
CA LEU A 151 -7.49 11.77 -15.51
C LEU A 151 -8.43 12.97 -15.60
N THR A 152 -9.72 12.73 -15.45
CA THR A 152 -10.71 13.82 -15.42
C THR A 152 -10.69 14.56 -14.10
N SER A 153 -10.02 13.98 -13.08
CA SER A 153 -9.91 14.53 -11.76
C SER A 153 -8.48 14.60 -11.21
N ARG A 154 -8.27 15.50 -10.25
CA ARG A 154 -7.00 15.70 -9.56
C ARG A 154 -6.91 14.80 -8.35
N ARG A 155 -5.89 13.94 -8.30
CA ARG A 155 -5.66 13.00 -7.18
C ARG A 155 -4.16 12.93 -6.83
N CYS A 156 -3.87 12.79 -5.54
CA CYS A 156 -2.59 12.46 -4.91
C CYS A 156 -2.86 11.27 -3.98
N TYR A 157 -1.93 10.32 -3.85
CA TYR A 157 -2.11 9.08 -3.08
C TYR A 157 -3.36 8.27 -3.46
N ALA A 158 -3.73 8.29 -4.75
CA ALA A 158 -4.73 7.37 -5.27
C ALA A 158 -4.23 5.92 -5.18
N SER A 159 -5.15 4.96 -5.23
CA SER A 159 -4.83 3.55 -5.43
C SER A 159 -5.25 3.12 -6.83
N SER A 160 -4.56 2.12 -7.39
CA SER A 160 -4.94 1.55 -8.68
C SER A 160 -4.79 0.03 -8.73
N ALA A 161 -5.63 -0.60 -9.54
CA ALA A 161 -5.59 -2.04 -9.76
C ALA A 161 -6.06 -2.39 -11.17
N ARG A 162 -5.41 -3.37 -11.80
CA ARG A 162 -5.86 -3.93 -13.08
C ARG A 162 -7.12 -4.77 -12.86
N LEU A 163 -8.11 -4.57 -13.71
CA LEU A 163 -9.34 -5.36 -13.77
C LEU A 163 -9.22 -6.51 -14.77
N VAL A 164 -10.18 -7.44 -14.68
CA VAL A 164 -10.25 -8.64 -15.52
C VAL A 164 -10.39 -8.33 -17.02
N ASP A 165 -10.98 -7.19 -17.37
CA ASP A 165 -11.09 -6.73 -18.76
C ASP A 165 -9.82 -6.02 -19.26
N GLY A 166 -8.77 -5.96 -18.44
CA GLY A 166 -7.47 -5.41 -18.79
C GLY A 166 -7.31 -3.91 -18.59
N THR A 167 -8.37 -3.22 -18.18
CA THR A 167 -8.31 -1.79 -17.80
C THR A 167 -7.80 -1.62 -16.38
N ILE A 168 -7.49 -0.39 -16.01
CA ILE A 168 -7.08 0.00 -14.66
C ILE A 168 -8.22 0.74 -13.98
N PHE A 169 -8.54 0.31 -12.78
CA PHE A 169 -9.40 1.01 -11.83
C PHE A 169 -8.54 1.95 -10.98
N ILE A 170 -8.92 3.22 -10.89
CA ILE A 170 -8.19 4.27 -10.16
C ILE A 170 -9.15 4.84 -9.11
N PHE A 171 -8.78 4.71 -7.84
CA PHE A 171 -9.70 4.87 -6.72
C PHE A 171 -9.18 5.89 -5.71
N GLY A 172 -10.02 6.88 -5.40
CA GLY A 172 -9.83 7.82 -4.30
C GLY A 172 -8.64 8.74 -4.48
N GLY A 173 -7.92 8.97 -3.39
CA GLY A 173 -6.87 9.98 -3.27
C GLY A 173 -7.39 11.33 -2.80
N SER A 174 -6.47 12.28 -2.72
CA SER A 174 -6.71 13.63 -2.22
C SER A 174 -6.42 14.65 -3.31
N THR A 175 -7.12 15.78 -3.28
CA THR A 175 -6.86 16.90 -4.19
C THR A 175 -5.58 17.65 -3.83
N ASP A 176 -5.04 17.46 -2.63
CA ASP A 176 -3.80 18.06 -2.14
C ASP A 176 -3.03 17.11 -1.20
N ASN A 177 -1.81 17.50 -0.84
CA ASN A 177 -0.98 16.82 0.13
C ASN A 177 -1.59 16.91 1.52
N ALA A 178 -1.74 15.77 2.20
CA ALA A 178 -1.98 15.76 3.63
C ALA A 178 -1.41 14.51 4.28
N PHE A 179 -1.03 14.71 5.53
CA PHE A 179 -0.57 13.65 6.42
C PHE A 179 -1.72 12.67 6.77
N ILE A 180 -2.91 13.21 7.08
CA ILE A 180 -4.16 12.46 7.24
C ILE A 180 -5.22 13.09 6.32
N ASN A 181 -5.90 12.26 5.53
CA ASN A 181 -6.96 12.71 4.64
C ASN A 181 -8.14 13.32 5.43
N ASN A 182 -8.83 14.29 4.85
CA ASN A 182 -9.97 14.96 5.47
C ASN A 182 -11.02 15.36 4.43
N VAL A 183 -12.22 15.72 4.89
CA VAL A 183 -13.37 16.04 4.03
C VAL A 183 -13.12 17.18 3.03
N THR A 184 -12.18 18.09 3.32
CA THR A 184 -11.89 19.26 2.47
C THR A 184 -11.03 18.89 1.26
N ILE A 185 -10.14 17.91 1.42
CA ILE A 185 -9.21 17.50 0.36
C ILE A 185 -9.55 16.14 -0.23
N ASN A 186 -10.41 15.34 0.42
CA ASN A 186 -10.81 14.03 -0.05
C ASN A 186 -11.43 14.13 -1.45
N TYR A 187 -11.07 13.21 -2.34
CA TYR A 187 -11.69 13.13 -3.66
C TYR A 187 -12.52 11.85 -3.78
N PRO A 188 -13.81 11.89 -3.39
CA PRO A 188 -14.67 10.72 -3.20
C PRO A 188 -15.23 10.20 -4.53
N SER A 189 -14.34 9.74 -5.40
CA SER A 189 -14.73 9.16 -6.70
C SER A 189 -13.70 8.14 -7.16
N PHE A 190 -14.06 7.41 -8.21
CA PHE A 190 -13.13 6.57 -8.95
C PHE A 190 -13.27 6.82 -10.46
N GLU A 191 -12.27 6.41 -11.22
CA GLU A 191 -12.30 6.46 -12.69
C GLU A 191 -11.52 5.28 -13.28
N PHE A 192 -11.55 5.13 -14.61
CA PHE A 192 -10.91 4.01 -15.30
C PHE A 192 -9.93 4.52 -16.35
N PHE A 193 -8.86 3.76 -16.57
CA PHE A 193 -7.98 3.94 -17.71
C PHE A 193 -7.81 2.63 -18.51
N PRO A 194 -8.10 2.62 -19.82
CA PRO A 194 -8.76 3.67 -20.60
C PRO A 194 -10.17 4.03 -20.07
N PRO A 195 -10.70 5.23 -20.41
CA PRO A 195 -12.00 5.68 -19.92
C PRO A 195 -13.14 4.75 -20.30
N LYS A 196 -14.08 4.53 -19.37
CA LYS A 196 -15.28 3.70 -19.57
C LYS A 196 -16.55 4.52 -19.41
N ASN A 197 -17.58 4.18 -20.17
CA ASN A 197 -18.93 4.64 -19.89
C ASN A 197 -19.62 3.65 -18.94
N ILE A 198 -19.60 3.96 -17.64
CA ILE A 198 -20.36 3.25 -16.62
C ILE A 198 -21.47 4.19 -16.16
N ASN A 199 -22.71 3.70 -16.08
CA ASN A 199 -23.86 4.44 -15.55
C ASN A 199 -24.05 5.87 -16.14
N GLY A 200 -23.66 6.09 -17.40
CA GLY A 200 -23.80 7.39 -18.08
C GLY A 200 -22.71 8.41 -17.78
N PHE A 201 -21.66 8.05 -17.03
CA PHE A 201 -20.54 8.95 -16.73
C PHE A 201 -19.59 9.17 -17.93
N ASN A 202 -19.75 8.44 -19.04
CA ASN A 202 -19.08 8.72 -20.33
C ASN A 202 -17.56 8.97 -20.24
N GLY A 203 -16.85 8.16 -19.43
CA GLY A 203 -15.40 8.29 -19.24
C GLY A 203 -14.98 9.32 -18.19
N LEU A 204 -15.94 9.94 -17.50
CA LEU A 204 -15.70 10.82 -16.36
C LEU A 204 -15.62 10.01 -15.05
N GLN A 205 -15.13 10.68 -14.02
CA GLN A 205 -15.10 10.18 -12.66
C GLN A 205 -16.50 9.89 -12.14
N ILE A 206 -16.60 8.82 -11.35
CA ILE A 206 -17.84 8.31 -10.78
C ILE A 206 -17.80 8.58 -9.27
N PRO A 207 -18.68 9.45 -8.74
CA PRO A 207 -18.76 9.70 -7.31
C PRO A 207 -19.06 8.42 -6.53
N THR A 208 -18.54 8.34 -5.31
CA THR A 208 -18.81 7.24 -4.38
C THR A 208 -19.14 7.78 -3.00
N GLN A 209 -20.38 7.54 -2.58
CA GLN A 209 -20.85 7.88 -1.23
C GLN A 209 -19.98 7.20 -0.18
N PHE A 210 -19.51 5.99 -0.46
CA PHE A 210 -18.63 5.25 0.43
C PHE A 210 -17.35 6.01 0.77
N MET A 211 -16.70 6.68 -0.18
CA MET A 211 -15.52 7.50 0.16
C MET A 211 -15.85 8.77 0.94
N GLU A 212 -17.07 9.29 0.83
CA GLU A 212 -17.54 10.40 1.66
C GLU A 212 -17.76 9.92 3.10
N ASP A 213 -18.33 8.73 3.27
CA ASP A 213 -18.67 8.16 4.57
C ASP A 213 -17.44 7.58 5.30
N THR A 214 -16.36 7.30 4.56
CA THR A 214 -15.18 6.57 5.05
C THR A 214 -13.89 7.38 5.03
N VAL A 215 -13.98 8.71 5.09
CA VAL A 215 -12.79 9.56 5.25
C VAL A 215 -11.98 9.10 6.47
N LYS A 216 -10.67 8.87 6.27
CA LYS A 216 -9.71 8.26 7.23
C LYS A 216 -9.83 6.74 7.45
N GLY A 217 -10.71 6.04 6.72
CA GLY A 217 -11.02 4.61 6.91
C GLY A 217 -10.24 3.63 6.02
N ASN A 218 -10.30 2.35 6.39
CA ASN A 218 -9.63 1.23 5.69
C ASN A 218 -10.64 0.38 4.93
N HIS A 219 -10.54 0.32 3.61
CA HIS A 219 -11.60 -0.29 2.80
C HIS A 219 -11.11 -0.95 1.50
N PHE A 220 -11.75 -2.06 1.12
CA PHE A 220 -11.49 -2.78 -0.13
C PHE A 220 -12.77 -2.86 -0.98
N PRO A 221 -12.78 -2.36 -2.23
CA PRO A 221 -13.87 -2.60 -3.15
C PRO A 221 -13.82 -4.05 -3.65
N TYR A 222 -14.93 -4.78 -3.50
CA TYR A 222 -15.08 -6.15 -4.00
C TYR A 222 -16.35 -6.18 -4.88
N THR A 223 -16.16 -6.07 -6.20
CA THR A 223 -17.19 -5.85 -7.26
C THR A 223 -17.66 -4.40 -7.41
N ASN A 224 -18.45 -4.08 -8.44
CA ASN A 224 -19.09 -2.75 -8.64
C ASN A 224 -20.11 -2.40 -7.54
N THR A 225 -20.04 -3.09 -6.40
CA THR A 225 -20.89 -2.92 -5.23
C THR A 225 -19.98 -2.77 -4.03
N GLU A 226 -20.22 -1.73 -3.26
CA GLU A 226 -19.43 -1.40 -2.08
C GLU A 226 -19.95 -2.23 -0.89
N VAL A 227 -19.05 -2.85 -0.15
CA VAL A 227 -19.38 -3.64 1.05
C VAL A 227 -18.55 -3.14 2.21
N GLN A 228 -19.22 -2.73 3.29
CA GLN A 228 -18.53 -2.34 4.52
C GLN A 228 -18.01 -3.58 5.24
N LEU A 229 -16.71 -3.59 5.53
CA LEU A 229 -16.06 -4.67 6.28
C LEU A 229 -16.16 -4.40 7.79
N PRO A 230 -16.12 -5.44 8.64
CA PRO A 230 -16.00 -5.28 10.09
C PRO A 230 -14.74 -4.47 10.44
N ARG A 231 -14.76 -3.75 11.57
CA ARG A 231 -13.57 -3.01 12.04
C ARG A 231 -12.38 -3.95 12.23
N ILE A 232 -11.19 -3.44 11.91
CA ILE A 232 -9.94 -4.15 12.16
C ILE A 232 -9.83 -4.46 13.68
N PRO A 233 -9.49 -5.70 14.06
CA PRO A 233 -9.42 -6.09 15.47
C PRO A 233 -8.35 -5.32 16.27
N ASN A 234 -8.48 -5.38 17.59
CA ASN A 234 -7.50 -4.89 18.57
C ASN A 234 -7.20 -3.38 18.50
N GLY A 235 -8.08 -2.60 17.86
CA GLY A 235 -7.91 -1.15 17.74
C GLY A 235 -6.81 -0.71 16.78
N VAL A 236 -6.23 -1.62 15.99
CA VAL A 236 -5.16 -1.30 15.05
C VAL A 236 -5.68 -0.41 13.93
N ARG A 237 -5.04 0.74 13.74
CA ARG A 237 -5.19 1.67 12.63
C ARG A 237 -4.21 1.31 11.54
N ILE A 238 -4.70 1.30 10.31
CA ILE A 238 -3.98 0.75 9.16
C ILE A 238 -3.84 1.78 8.02
N SER A 239 -4.56 2.90 8.09
CA SER A 239 -4.44 4.04 7.18
C SER A 239 -3.25 4.92 7.53
N SER A 240 -2.89 5.83 6.61
CA SER A 240 -1.93 6.90 6.88
C SER A 240 -2.27 7.60 8.21
N PRO A 241 -1.29 7.80 9.10
CA PRO A 241 0.15 7.70 8.84
C PRO A 241 0.79 6.36 9.26
N PHE A 242 0.00 5.36 9.65
CA PHE A 242 0.52 4.07 10.11
C PHE A 242 0.70 3.04 9.00
N SER A 243 0.00 3.26 7.88
CA SER A 243 0.26 2.66 6.57
C SER A 243 0.56 1.16 6.62
N ALA A 244 -0.43 0.37 7.02
CA ALA A 244 -0.31 -1.08 6.89
C ALA A 244 -0.40 -1.50 5.42
N SER A 245 0.18 -2.65 5.11
CA SER A 245 0.09 -3.22 3.76
C SER A 245 -0.91 -4.35 3.69
N ALA A 246 -1.51 -4.49 2.51
CA ALA A 246 -2.50 -5.51 2.24
C ALA A 246 -2.13 -6.34 1.02
N VAL A 247 -2.51 -7.62 1.06
CA VAL A 247 -2.29 -8.57 -0.01
C VAL A 247 -3.51 -9.46 -0.19
N LEU A 248 -3.90 -9.70 -1.44
CA LEU A 248 -4.87 -10.73 -1.80
C LEU A 248 -4.15 -12.07 -1.81
N LEU A 249 -4.53 -12.98 -0.92
CA LEU A 249 -3.93 -14.31 -0.85
C LEU A 249 -4.22 -15.12 -2.13
N PRO A 250 -3.38 -16.13 -2.45
CA PRO A 250 -3.46 -16.84 -3.73
C PRO A 250 -4.85 -17.39 -4.04
N LEU A 251 -5.37 -17.06 -5.21
CA LEU A 251 -6.58 -17.65 -5.76
C LEU A 251 -6.20 -18.95 -6.48
N THR A 252 -6.49 -20.10 -5.89
CA THR A 252 -6.05 -21.40 -6.42
C THR A 252 -7.24 -22.34 -6.62
N GLN A 253 -7.08 -23.34 -7.47
CA GLN A 253 -8.11 -24.38 -7.59
C GLN A 253 -8.32 -25.13 -6.26
N ALA A 254 -7.25 -25.35 -5.48
CA ALA A 254 -7.31 -26.05 -4.20
C ALA A 254 -8.15 -25.33 -3.15
N ASN A 255 -8.16 -23.98 -3.16
CA ASN A 255 -9.02 -23.18 -2.28
C ASN A 255 -10.28 -22.66 -3.00
N ASN A 256 -10.63 -23.23 -4.15
CA ASN A 256 -11.78 -22.83 -4.96
C ASN A 256 -11.81 -21.31 -5.27
N PHE A 257 -10.64 -20.72 -5.51
CA PHE A 257 -10.44 -19.28 -5.77
C PHE A 257 -11.05 -18.39 -4.68
N THR A 258 -10.98 -18.82 -3.42
CA THR A 258 -11.53 -18.06 -2.30
C THR A 258 -10.81 -16.71 -2.15
N PRO A 259 -11.52 -15.58 -2.24
CA PRO A 259 -10.91 -14.26 -2.13
C PRO A 259 -10.65 -13.96 -0.66
N GLU A 260 -9.40 -14.08 -0.23
CA GLU A 260 -9.01 -13.78 1.15
C GLU A 260 -7.94 -12.71 1.17
N ILE A 261 -8.15 -11.64 1.91
CA ILE A 261 -7.16 -10.58 2.09
C ILE A 261 -6.42 -10.79 3.40
N MET A 262 -5.16 -10.37 3.43
CA MET A 262 -4.35 -10.23 4.64
C MET A 262 -3.84 -8.81 4.73
N ILE A 263 -3.95 -8.19 5.90
CA ILE A 263 -3.47 -6.84 6.18
C ILE A 263 -2.54 -6.89 7.38
N CYS A 264 -1.28 -6.47 7.20
CA CYS A 264 -0.25 -6.54 8.23
C CYS A 264 0.33 -5.17 8.55
N GLY A 265 0.60 -4.93 9.82
CA GLY A 265 1.21 -3.69 10.31
C GLY A 265 0.19 -2.69 10.84
N GLY A 266 0.51 -1.40 10.68
CA GLY A 266 -0.26 -0.30 11.27
C GLY A 266 0.18 0.01 12.70
N SER A 267 -0.67 0.70 13.47
CA SER A 267 -0.38 1.07 14.87
C SER A 267 -1.65 1.10 15.72
N VAL A 268 -1.51 0.99 17.04
CA VAL A 268 -2.60 1.22 18.00
C VAL A 268 -2.65 2.67 18.49
N VAL A 269 -1.74 3.53 17.99
CA VAL A 269 -1.71 4.95 18.32
C VAL A 269 -2.95 5.66 17.77
N ASP A 270 -3.39 6.67 18.51
CA ASP A 270 -4.56 7.48 18.20
C ASP A 270 -4.35 8.27 16.89
N ASP A 271 -5.23 8.06 15.91
CA ASP A 271 -5.27 8.71 14.60
C ASP A 271 -5.92 10.11 14.64
N THR A 272 -6.30 10.60 15.82
CA THR A 272 -6.76 11.97 16.03
C THR A 272 -5.64 12.93 16.42
N LEU A 273 -4.44 12.43 16.70
CA LEU A 273 -3.29 13.27 16.99
C LEU A 273 -2.86 14.00 15.71
N GLU A 274 -2.72 15.32 15.80
CA GLU A 274 -2.16 16.16 14.73
C GLU A 274 -0.73 16.56 15.10
N ASN A 275 0.26 16.14 14.31
CA ASN A 275 1.67 16.53 14.42
C ASN A 275 2.33 16.28 15.79
N GLN A 276 1.85 15.30 16.55
CA GLN A 276 2.40 14.89 17.86
C GLN A 276 2.97 13.48 17.83
N TYR A 277 3.35 13.01 16.65
CA TYR A 277 3.95 11.71 16.49
C TYR A 277 5.43 11.76 16.82
N SER A 278 5.93 10.65 17.35
CA SER A 278 7.36 10.46 17.63
C SER A 278 7.94 9.47 16.64
N SER A 279 9.24 9.57 16.35
CA SER A 279 9.99 8.49 15.68
C SER A 279 9.95 7.16 16.44
N GLN A 280 9.54 7.21 17.71
CA GLN A 280 9.35 6.07 18.60
C GLN A 280 7.91 5.53 18.59
N THR A 281 7.03 6.01 17.71
CA THR A 281 5.64 5.55 17.59
C THR A 281 5.61 4.04 17.29
N PRO A 282 5.04 3.20 18.16
CA PRO A 282 5.11 1.75 18.01
C PRO A 282 4.25 1.27 16.85
N ALA A 283 4.82 0.38 16.04
CA ALA A 283 4.06 -0.37 15.05
C ALA A 283 3.33 -1.56 15.68
N SER A 284 2.41 -2.14 14.91
CA SER A 284 1.72 -3.37 15.23
C SER A 284 2.37 -4.56 14.53
N ALA A 285 2.48 -5.69 15.23
CA ALA A 285 2.83 -6.97 14.61
C ALA A 285 1.61 -7.69 14.03
N GLN A 286 0.40 -7.13 14.16
CA GLN A 286 -0.83 -7.79 13.73
C GLN A 286 -0.86 -8.02 12.22
N CYS A 287 -1.26 -9.22 11.83
CA CYS A 287 -1.80 -9.55 10.52
C CYS A 287 -3.26 -9.98 10.67
N ALA A 288 -4.19 -9.26 10.04
CA ALA A 288 -5.61 -9.60 10.06
C ALA A 288 -6.04 -10.13 8.69
N ARG A 289 -6.71 -11.28 8.67
CA ARG A 289 -7.21 -11.94 7.47
C ARG A 289 -8.73 -11.93 7.40
N LEU A 290 -9.28 -11.74 6.21
CA LEU A 290 -10.72 -11.77 5.98
C LEU A 290 -11.04 -12.41 4.63
N VAL A 291 -11.95 -13.38 4.65
CA VAL A 291 -12.54 -13.94 3.43
C VAL A 291 -13.64 -13.01 2.93
N LEU A 292 -13.51 -12.51 1.70
CA LEU A 292 -14.39 -11.54 1.04
C LEU A 292 -15.63 -12.21 0.42
N THR A 293 -16.26 -13.12 1.15
CA THR A 293 -17.59 -13.67 0.81
C THR A 293 -18.59 -13.23 1.86
N PRO A 294 -19.92 -13.24 1.60
CA PRO A 294 -20.91 -12.89 2.62
C PRO A 294 -20.75 -13.70 3.92
N ALA A 295 -20.46 -15.00 3.81
CA ALA A 295 -20.22 -15.87 4.96
C ALA A 295 -18.88 -15.56 5.66
N GLY A 296 -17.82 -15.28 4.89
CA GLY A 296 -16.50 -14.90 5.42
C GLY A 296 -16.54 -13.58 6.18
N ILE A 297 -17.21 -12.57 5.61
CA ILE A 297 -17.44 -11.26 6.24
C ILE A 297 -18.24 -11.40 7.53
N ALA A 298 -19.28 -12.24 7.53
CA ALA A 298 -20.07 -12.54 8.74
C ALA A 298 -19.26 -13.28 9.82
N THR A 299 -18.28 -14.10 9.42
CA THR A 299 -17.38 -14.80 10.36
C THR A 299 -16.37 -13.82 10.98
N GLY A 300 -15.99 -12.78 10.25
CA GLY A 300 -15.10 -11.72 10.72
C GLY A 300 -13.61 -12.06 10.55
N TRP A 301 -12.77 -11.19 11.12
CA TRP A 301 -11.32 -11.25 10.96
C TRP A 301 -10.70 -12.40 11.73
N LYS A 302 -9.76 -13.11 11.08
CA LYS A 302 -8.79 -13.99 11.74
C LYS A 302 -7.52 -13.20 12.01
N VAL A 303 -7.05 -13.19 13.26
CA VAL A 303 -5.84 -12.46 13.65
C VAL A 303 -4.66 -13.42 13.80
N GLU A 304 -3.54 -13.03 13.22
CA GLU A 304 -2.22 -13.64 13.31
C GLU A 304 -1.21 -12.54 13.69
N SER A 305 0.02 -12.92 14.03
CA SER A 305 1.07 -11.97 14.43
C SER A 305 2.35 -12.27 13.68
N MET A 306 2.95 -11.22 13.10
CA MET A 306 4.34 -11.22 12.66
C MET A 306 5.26 -11.45 13.87
N PRO A 307 6.50 -11.96 13.64
CA PRO A 307 7.49 -12.12 14.70
C PRO A 307 7.93 -10.79 15.32
N GLN A 308 7.86 -9.70 14.55
CA GLN A 308 8.20 -8.35 14.96
C GLN A 308 7.17 -7.35 14.41
N PRO A 309 6.88 -6.25 15.12
CA PRO A 309 6.10 -5.16 14.58
C PRO A 309 6.74 -4.55 13.35
N ARG A 310 5.92 -4.20 12.35
CA ARG A 310 6.37 -3.50 11.14
C ARG A 310 5.30 -2.50 10.69
N PRO A 311 5.56 -1.19 10.73
CA PRO A 311 4.81 -0.21 9.94
C PRO A 311 5.17 -0.39 8.46
N MET A 312 4.37 0.14 7.53
CA MET A 312 4.71 0.26 6.08
C MET A 312 5.31 -0.99 5.41
N VAL A 313 5.00 -2.19 5.94
CA VAL A 313 5.65 -3.46 5.59
C VAL A 313 5.44 -3.81 4.13
N GLY A 314 6.49 -4.20 3.40
CA GLY A 314 6.33 -4.74 2.05
C GLY A 314 5.80 -6.17 2.10
N LEU A 315 4.60 -6.44 1.57
CA LEU A 315 4.06 -7.80 1.44
C LEU A 315 4.18 -8.30 0.01
N ILE A 316 4.97 -9.35 -0.19
CA ILE A 316 5.23 -9.95 -1.51
C ILE A 316 4.72 -11.39 -1.51
N LEU A 317 3.83 -11.72 -2.46
CA LEU A 317 3.43 -13.11 -2.71
C LEU A 317 4.57 -13.87 -3.38
N LEU A 318 4.96 -14.98 -2.79
CA LEU A 318 5.89 -15.92 -3.36
C LEU A 318 5.17 -16.94 -4.26
N PRO A 319 5.85 -17.55 -5.25
CA PRO A 319 5.25 -18.53 -6.15
C PRO A 319 4.65 -19.77 -5.46
N ASP A 320 5.10 -20.08 -4.25
CA ASP A 320 4.59 -21.19 -3.44
C ASP A 320 3.40 -20.80 -2.54
N GLY A 321 2.92 -19.56 -2.65
CA GLY A 321 1.77 -19.03 -1.93
C GLY A 321 2.09 -18.49 -0.53
N ARG A 322 3.35 -18.49 -0.10
CA ARG A 322 3.78 -17.77 1.11
C ARG A 322 3.78 -16.26 0.88
N VAL A 323 3.71 -15.49 1.97
CA VAL A 323 3.79 -14.02 1.94
C VAL A 323 5.09 -13.61 2.61
N LEU A 324 6.01 -13.08 1.82
CA LEU A 324 7.23 -12.47 2.32
C LEU A 324 6.90 -11.07 2.83
N ALA A 325 7.06 -10.86 4.13
CA ALA A 325 6.96 -9.56 4.79
C ALA A 325 8.38 -9.01 5.01
N VAL A 326 8.73 -8.01 4.20
CA VAL A 326 10.06 -7.38 4.15
C VAL A 326 9.99 -5.90 4.49
N ASN A 327 11.17 -5.36 4.79
CA ASN A 327 11.41 -3.98 5.12
C ASN A 327 10.87 -3.56 6.49
N GLU A 328 11.23 -2.32 6.80
CA GLU A 328 10.75 -1.47 7.89
C GLU A 328 11.39 -1.68 9.25
N ALA A 329 11.00 -0.80 10.16
CA ALA A 329 11.48 -0.74 11.52
C ALA A 329 10.37 -1.12 12.50
N GLN A 330 10.63 -1.08 13.80
CA GLN A 330 9.63 -1.42 14.81
C GLN A 330 8.88 -0.18 15.30
N THR A 331 9.41 1.02 15.02
CA THR A 331 8.79 2.30 15.31
C THR A 331 8.91 3.24 14.12
N ASP A 332 7.79 3.80 13.68
CA ASP A 332 7.73 4.72 12.54
C ASP A 332 6.39 5.45 12.47
N VAL A 333 6.38 6.56 11.73
CA VAL A 333 5.19 7.23 11.20
C VAL A 333 5.48 7.75 9.79
N ALA A 334 4.65 7.33 8.83
CA ALA A 334 4.75 7.77 7.44
C ALA A 334 4.61 9.29 7.32
N GLY A 335 5.44 9.94 6.50
CA GLY A 335 5.37 11.38 6.24
C GLY A 335 6.75 12.03 6.19
N TYR A 336 6.78 13.34 5.94
CA TYR A 336 7.98 14.17 5.97
C TYR A 336 7.87 15.15 7.13
N ASP A 337 8.95 15.30 7.91
CA ASP A 337 9.03 16.24 9.04
C ASP A 337 7.80 16.18 9.98
N SER A 338 7.24 14.99 10.12
CA SER A 338 5.97 14.75 10.81
C SER A 338 6.13 14.21 12.22
N THR A 339 7.38 13.97 12.64
CA THR A 339 7.73 13.62 14.01
C THR A 339 8.48 14.76 14.70
N PHE A 340 8.27 14.93 16.01
CA PHE A 340 8.94 15.99 16.77
C PHE A 340 10.39 15.64 17.16
N ASP A 341 10.78 14.37 17.01
CA ASP A 341 12.08 13.81 17.39
C ASP A 341 12.66 12.91 16.27
N PRO A 342 12.94 13.48 15.07
CA PRO A 342 13.47 12.71 13.95
C PRO A 342 14.86 12.14 14.27
N VAL A 343 15.09 10.89 13.87
CA VAL A 343 16.39 10.23 13.95
C VAL A 343 17.31 10.80 12.88
N GLY A 344 18.52 11.22 13.27
CA GLY A 344 19.48 11.78 12.33
C GLY A 344 19.01 13.07 11.65
N LEU A 345 18.06 13.79 12.26
CA LEU A 345 17.41 15.02 11.77
C LEU A 345 16.39 14.85 10.64
N GLU A 346 16.35 13.71 9.96
CA GLU A 346 15.57 13.55 8.72
C GLU A 346 14.67 12.29 8.71
N SER A 347 14.87 11.33 9.61
CA SER A 347 14.13 10.06 9.61
C SER A 347 13.04 10.03 10.68
N ASN A 348 11.80 9.74 10.28
CA ASN A 348 10.72 9.40 11.21
C ASN A 348 10.81 7.96 11.74
N THR A 349 11.73 7.16 11.21
CA THR A 349 11.82 5.72 11.43
C THR A 349 12.97 5.40 12.38
N ASP A 350 12.73 4.52 13.36
CA ASP A 350 13.75 4.00 14.28
C ASP A 350 13.53 2.51 14.63
N LYS A 351 14.54 1.87 15.23
CA LYS A 351 14.54 0.45 15.66
C LYS A 351 14.35 -0.51 14.49
N PRO A 352 15.32 -0.62 13.57
CA PRO A 352 15.18 -1.43 12.37
C PRO A 352 14.77 -2.88 12.68
N ALA A 353 13.83 -3.43 11.91
CA ALA A 353 13.43 -4.83 12.00
C ALA A 353 14.40 -5.66 11.15
N LEU A 354 15.52 -6.07 11.75
CA LEU A 354 16.65 -6.73 11.06
C LEU A 354 16.42 -8.22 10.75
N THR A 355 15.23 -8.74 11.01
CA THR A 355 14.83 -10.07 10.59
C THR A 355 13.76 -9.90 9.53
N ASP A 356 13.69 -10.75 8.51
CA ASP A 356 12.52 -10.81 7.62
C ASP A 356 11.51 -11.80 8.21
N ALA A 357 10.23 -11.63 7.90
CA ALA A 357 9.18 -12.58 8.29
C ALA A 357 8.62 -13.24 7.02
N VAL A 358 8.65 -14.58 6.96
CA VAL A 358 8.18 -15.38 5.80
C VAL A 358 7.06 -16.32 6.19
#